data_AF-A0A2X2IU16-F1
#
_entry.id   AF-A0A2X2IU16-F1
#
_cell.length_a   1.000
_cell.length_b   1.000
_cell.length_c   1.000
_cell.angle_alpha   90.00
_cell.angle_beta   90.00
_cell.angle_gamma   90.00
#
_symmetry.space_group_name_H-M   'P 1'
#
loop_
_entity.id
_entity.type
_entity.pdbx_description
1 polymer ?
#
loop_
_entity_poly.entity_id
_entity_poly.type
_entity_poly.pdbx_seq_one_letter_code
_entity_poly.pdbx_strand_id
1 'polypeptide(L)'
;MVKYTIKWLTDRFENGDSFKFLFFWGHTAKHNQEVGKFVFSQWYESPFTVDNITYRTAEHWMMAQKALLFDDKKNFEKIINCIKPGEVKELGRQVVGYDDQIWNERKFEIVRNGNIHKFNQYWALAEYLLKTENRVLVEASPVDAIWGIGLAQDDVDIENIYCWRGQNLLGFALMEVRDFLGQFGQFQALQNAMPPPWSKFSDKDSRDMFWRMGLGEEYLSEFGTYYDNLSEREQTIYQLTYPPPYSWMDFY
;
A
#
# COMPACT_ATOMS: atom_id res chain seq x y z
N MET A 1 9.23 -4.63 -13.61
CA MET A 1 7.96 -3.88 -13.45
C MET A 1 8.24 -2.41 -13.73
N VAL A 2 7.31 -1.68 -14.37
CA VAL A 2 7.49 -0.24 -14.66
C VAL A 2 7.36 0.54 -13.35
N LYS A 3 8.29 1.47 -13.09
CA LYS A 3 8.23 2.35 -11.93
C LYS A 3 7.59 3.67 -12.32
N TYR A 4 6.37 3.92 -11.85
CA TYR A 4 5.63 5.13 -12.17
C TYR A 4 6.04 6.29 -11.27
N THR A 5 6.45 7.40 -11.87
CA THR A 5 6.88 8.63 -11.19
C THR A 5 6.57 9.84 -12.06
N ILE A 6 6.63 11.06 -11.49
CA ILE A 6 6.58 12.29 -12.27
C ILE A 6 7.66 12.29 -13.35
N LYS A 7 8.89 11.89 -13.00
CA LYS A 7 9.98 11.77 -13.96
C LYS A 7 9.63 10.83 -15.12
N TRP A 8 9.10 9.64 -14.84
CA TRP A 8 8.64 8.71 -15.87
C TRP A 8 7.60 9.36 -16.79
N LEU A 9 6.62 10.06 -16.21
CA LEU A 9 5.55 10.70 -16.96
C LEU A 9 6.09 11.82 -17.86
N THR A 10 6.94 12.69 -17.31
CA THR A 10 7.58 13.79 -18.05
C THR A 10 8.50 13.27 -19.14
N ASP A 11 9.39 12.32 -18.85
CA ASP A 11 10.30 11.73 -19.84
C ASP A 11 9.50 11.11 -21.00
N ARG A 12 8.38 10.43 -20.74
CA ARG A 12 7.51 9.86 -21.78
C ARG A 12 6.79 10.93 -22.59
N PHE A 13 6.26 11.95 -21.92
CA PHE A 13 5.61 13.09 -22.57
C PHE A 13 6.56 13.84 -23.51
N GLU A 14 7.80 14.07 -23.07
CA GLU A 14 8.86 14.71 -23.87
C GLU A 14 9.30 13.87 -25.06
N ASN A 15 9.15 12.53 -24.97
CA ASN A 15 9.37 11.61 -26.09
C ASN A 15 8.17 11.53 -27.06
N GLY A 16 7.13 12.34 -26.86
CA GLY A 16 5.98 12.44 -27.77
C GLY A 16 4.84 11.47 -27.46
N ASP A 17 4.87 10.77 -26.31
CA ASP A 17 3.74 9.94 -25.90
C ASP A 17 2.52 10.81 -25.56
N SER A 18 1.35 10.39 -26.02
CA SER A 18 0.08 11.01 -25.63
C SER A 18 -0.58 10.22 -24.51
N PHE A 19 -1.09 10.93 -23.49
CA PHE A 19 -1.71 10.33 -22.33
C PHE A 19 -3.19 10.67 -22.23
N LYS A 20 -3.98 9.72 -21.73
CA LYS A 20 -5.33 9.97 -21.22
C LYS A 20 -5.28 9.96 -19.71
N PHE A 21 -5.78 11.01 -19.07
CA PHE A 21 -5.83 11.11 -17.62
C PHE A 21 -7.18 10.64 -17.08
N LEU A 22 -7.15 10.07 -15.88
CA LEU A 22 -8.34 9.86 -15.05
C LEU A 22 -8.11 10.58 -13.72
N PHE A 23 -8.72 11.75 -13.58
CA PHE A 23 -8.66 12.54 -12.37
C PHE A 23 -9.68 12.05 -11.34
N PHE A 24 -9.22 11.78 -10.12
CA PHE A 24 -10.06 11.39 -8.99
C PHE A 24 -9.69 12.21 -7.73
N TRP A 25 -10.70 12.49 -6.92
CA TRP A 25 -10.57 13.16 -5.62
C TRP A 25 -11.90 13.01 -4.89
N GLY A 26 -11.85 12.83 -3.57
CA GLY A 26 -13.01 12.48 -2.76
C GLY A 26 -13.38 11.00 -2.79
N HIS A 27 -14.19 10.59 -1.81
CA HIS A 27 -14.55 9.19 -1.53
C HIS A 27 -16.06 8.95 -1.51
N THR A 28 -16.87 9.98 -1.79
CA THR A 28 -18.33 9.87 -1.76
C THR A 28 -18.84 9.27 -3.07
N ALA A 29 -19.63 8.19 -2.96
CA ALA A 29 -20.31 7.61 -4.11
C ALA A 29 -21.33 8.62 -4.67
N LYS A 30 -21.41 8.72 -6.00
CA LYS A 30 -22.52 9.46 -6.63
C LYS A 30 -23.79 8.63 -6.54
N HIS A 31 -24.94 9.30 -6.50
CA HIS A 31 -26.24 8.63 -6.47
C HIS A 31 -26.36 7.61 -7.62
N ASN A 32 -26.73 6.37 -7.31
CA ASN A 32 -26.86 5.24 -8.24
C ASN A 32 -25.58 4.75 -8.93
N GLN A 33 -24.38 5.08 -8.42
CA GLN A 33 -23.14 4.44 -8.87
C GLN A 33 -22.66 3.43 -7.83
N GLU A 34 -22.74 2.14 -8.17
CA GLU A 34 -22.17 1.06 -7.33
C GLU A 34 -20.65 1.11 -7.29
N VAL A 35 -20.00 1.41 -8.43
CA VAL A 35 -18.54 1.52 -8.55
C VAL A 35 -18.19 2.72 -9.43
N GLY A 36 -17.21 3.51 -9.00
CA GLY A 36 -16.76 4.70 -9.72
C GLY A 36 -15.44 5.23 -9.17
N LYS A 37 -14.96 6.38 -9.68
CA LYS A 37 -13.64 6.95 -9.34
C LYS A 37 -13.39 7.18 -7.84
N PHE A 38 -14.46 7.29 -7.03
CA PHE A 38 -14.38 7.44 -5.58
C PHE A 38 -13.69 6.24 -4.89
N VAL A 39 -13.69 5.07 -5.53
CA VAL A 39 -13.07 3.84 -4.99
C VAL A 39 -11.55 3.91 -4.98
N PHE A 40 -10.94 4.84 -5.72
CA PHE A 40 -9.50 5.08 -5.73
C PHE A 40 -9.01 5.83 -4.47
N SER A 41 -9.91 6.50 -3.74
CA SER A 41 -9.55 7.18 -2.51
C SER A 41 -9.14 6.20 -1.41
N GLN A 42 -8.11 6.56 -0.65
CA GLN A 42 -7.70 5.84 0.57
C GLN A 42 -8.78 5.85 1.66
N TRP A 43 -9.72 6.80 1.58
CA TRP A 43 -10.79 7.01 2.56
C TRP A 43 -12.09 6.32 2.18
N TYR A 44 -12.17 5.72 0.99
CA TYR A 44 -13.33 4.91 0.62
C TYR A 44 -13.42 3.68 1.53
N GLU A 45 -14.61 3.46 2.10
CA GLU A 45 -14.87 2.34 3.01
C GLU A 45 -15.04 1.05 2.20
N SER A 46 -14.02 0.20 2.29
CA SER A 46 -13.96 -1.12 1.66
C SER A 46 -13.13 -2.02 2.56
N PRO A 47 -13.69 -2.51 3.68
CA PRO A 47 -12.92 -3.19 4.72
C PRO A 47 -12.26 -4.47 4.21
N PHE A 48 -10.95 -4.62 4.41
CA PHE A 48 -10.18 -5.78 3.96
C PHE A 48 -9.33 -6.35 5.11
N THR A 49 -9.11 -7.65 5.10
CA THR A 49 -8.41 -8.36 6.19
C THR A 49 -7.06 -8.89 5.74
N VAL A 50 -6.01 -8.63 6.52
CA VAL A 50 -4.64 -9.13 6.29
C VAL A 50 -4.10 -9.60 7.64
N ASP A 51 -3.51 -10.80 7.67
CA ASP A 51 -3.00 -11.40 8.91
C ASP A 51 -4.00 -11.34 10.09
N ASN A 52 -5.27 -11.70 9.81
CA ASN A 52 -6.40 -11.64 10.75
C ASN A 52 -6.76 -10.25 11.30
N ILE A 53 -6.21 -9.17 10.74
CA ILE A 53 -6.52 -7.80 11.11
C ILE A 53 -7.36 -7.16 10.01
N THR A 54 -8.55 -6.67 10.37
CA THR A 54 -9.44 -5.99 9.43
C THR A 54 -9.18 -4.48 9.45
N TYR A 55 -8.85 -3.93 8.29
CA TYR A 55 -8.66 -2.51 8.06
C TYR A 55 -9.90 -1.94 7.36
N ARG A 56 -10.58 -0.97 7.98
CA ARG A 56 -11.81 -0.38 7.43
C ARG A 56 -11.59 0.33 6.09
N THR A 57 -10.45 1.00 5.96
CA THR A 57 -10.04 1.71 4.74
C THR A 57 -8.55 1.51 4.48
N ALA A 58 -8.10 1.85 3.28
CA ALA A 58 -6.67 1.81 2.97
C ALA A 58 -5.85 2.87 3.75
N GLU A 59 -6.48 3.95 4.23
CA GLU A 59 -5.89 4.87 5.23
C GLU A 59 -5.60 4.17 6.57
N HIS A 60 -6.50 3.32 7.06
CA HIS A 60 -6.26 2.53 8.29
C HIS A 60 -5.05 1.63 8.12
N TRP A 61 -4.95 0.94 6.98
CA TRP A 61 -3.76 0.16 6.64
C TRP A 61 -2.50 1.02 6.62
N MET A 62 -2.51 2.12 5.86
CA MET A 62 -1.34 2.97 5.69
C MET A 62 -0.79 3.48 7.03
N MET A 63 -1.67 3.98 7.92
CA MET A 63 -1.25 4.50 9.22
C MET A 63 -0.87 3.37 10.19
N ALA A 64 -1.55 2.22 10.14
CA ALA A 64 -1.19 1.07 10.97
C ALA A 64 0.19 0.52 10.60
N GLN A 65 0.46 0.34 9.30
CA GLN A 65 1.77 -0.08 8.81
C GLN A 65 2.85 0.97 9.11
N LYS A 66 2.51 2.27 9.08
CA LYS A 66 3.40 3.32 9.56
C LYS A 66 3.74 3.14 11.04
N ALA A 67 2.77 2.82 11.89
CA ALA A 67 3.03 2.57 13.31
C ALA A 67 3.91 1.32 13.53
N LEU A 68 3.65 0.23 12.81
CA LEU A 68 4.49 -0.98 12.85
C LEU A 68 5.92 -0.72 12.36
N LEU A 69 6.09 0.12 11.33
CA LEU A 69 7.41 0.46 10.80
C LEU A 69 8.34 1.09 11.85
N PHE A 70 7.76 1.80 12.83
CA PHE A 70 8.48 2.47 13.92
C PHE A 70 8.24 1.79 15.29
N ASP A 71 7.84 0.51 15.29
CA ASP A 71 7.58 -0.30 16.49
C ASP A 71 6.57 0.29 17.49
N ASP A 72 5.70 1.20 17.04
CA ASP A 72 4.68 1.86 17.85
C ASP A 72 3.40 1.03 17.94
N LYS A 73 3.49 -0.08 18.68
CA LYS A 73 2.36 -0.99 18.92
C LYS A 73 1.16 -0.28 19.58
N LYS A 74 1.39 0.79 20.36
CA LYS A 74 0.30 1.52 21.04
C LYS A 74 -0.55 2.31 20.05
N ASN A 75 0.07 3.05 19.12
CA ASN A 75 -0.69 3.75 18.08
C ASN A 75 -1.27 2.77 17.07
N PHE A 76 -0.57 1.68 16.75
CA PHE A 76 -1.12 0.60 15.93
C PHE A 76 -2.49 0.12 16.44
N GLU A 77 -2.57 -0.26 17.71
CA GLU A 77 -3.83 -0.71 18.35
C GLU A 77 -4.93 0.35 18.28
N LYS A 78 -4.60 1.63 18.53
CA LYS A 78 -5.57 2.73 18.40
C LYS A 78 -6.08 2.89 16.97
N ILE A 79 -5.20 2.74 15.98
CA ILE A 79 -5.51 2.92 14.57
C ILE A 79 -6.45 1.81 14.07
N ILE A 80 -6.16 0.54 14.36
CA ILE A 80 -6.99 -0.58 13.89
C ILE A 80 -8.39 -0.60 14.54
N ASN A 81 -8.51 -0.06 15.76
CA ASN A 81 -9.78 0.06 16.47
C ASN A 81 -10.54 1.38 16.16
N CYS A 82 -9.93 2.29 15.40
CA CYS A 82 -10.58 3.54 15.00
C CYS A 82 -11.66 3.30 13.92
N ILE A 83 -12.66 4.16 13.87
CA ILE A 83 -13.73 4.10 12.87
C ILE A 83 -13.49 5.12 11.74
N LYS A 84 -13.08 6.34 12.09
CA LYS A 84 -13.05 7.46 11.13
C LYS A 84 -11.67 7.61 10.50
N PRO A 85 -11.57 7.66 9.16
CA PRO A 85 -10.29 7.88 8.47
C PRO A 85 -9.57 9.17 8.88
N GLY A 86 -10.33 10.24 9.18
CA GLY A 86 -9.73 11.49 9.67
C GLY A 86 -9.01 11.33 11.01
N GLU A 87 -9.62 10.61 11.97
CA GLU A 87 -9.01 10.34 13.28
C GLU A 87 -7.79 9.40 13.15
N VAL A 88 -7.85 8.42 12.24
CA VAL A 88 -6.71 7.56 11.88
C VAL A 88 -5.52 8.37 11.37
N LYS A 89 -5.77 9.33 10.46
CA LYS A 89 -4.72 10.19 9.92
C LYS A 89 -4.05 11.02 11.01
N GLU A 90 -4.81 11.53 11.97
CA GLU A 90 -4.26 12.24 13.12
C GLU A 90 -3.45 11.33 14.05
N LEU A 91 -3.90 10.10 14.30
CA LEU A 91 -3.11 9.10 15.05
C LEU A 91 -1.80 8.76 14.34
N GLY A 92 -1.82 8.64 13.02
CA GLY A 92 -0.63 8.39 12.22
C GLY A 92 0.40 9.53 12.21
N ARG A 93 -0.01 10.76 12.56
CA ARG A 93 0.90 11.88 12.82
C ARG A 93 1.56 11.81 14.21
N GLN A 94 1.00 11.01 15.12
CA GLN A 94 1.46 10.84 16.49
C GLN A 94 2.31 9.57 16.69
N VAL A 95 2.69 8.90 15.61
CA VAL A 95 3.56 7.71 15.66
C VAL A 95 4.91 8.08 16.29
N VAL A 96 5.27 7.37 17.34
CA VAL A 96 6.53 7.53 18.08
C VAL A 96 7.67 6.94 17.27
N GLY A 97 8.85 7.57 17.33
CA GLY A 97 10.03 7.08 16.61
C GLY A 97 10.02 7.37 15.11
N TYR A 98 9.08 8.21 14.64
CA TYR A 98 8.96 8.59 13.24
C TYR A 98 10.26 9.20 12.70
N ASP A 99 10.69 8.68 11.55
CA ASP A 99 11.78 9.21 10.75
C ASP A 99 11.31 9.44 9.31
N ASP A 100 11.53 10.66 8.81
CA ASP A 100 11.06 11.09 7.48
C ASP A 100 11.77 10.32 6.36
N GLN A 101 13.06 9.99 6.52
CA GLN A 101 13.83 9.28 5.51
C GLN A 101 13.32 7.85 5.37
N ILE A 102 13.22 7.14 6.50
CA ILE A 102 12.68 5.77 6.55
C ILE A 102 11.26 5.75 5.99
N TRP A 103 10.41 6.71 6.38
CA TRP A 103 9.05 6.78 5.84
C TRP A 103 9.04 7.03 4.33
N ASN A 104 9.86 7.94 3.81
CA ASN A 104 9.92 8.23 2.37
C ASN A 104 10.38 7.02 1.54
N GLU A 105 11.26 6.19 2.09
CA GLU A 105 11.73 4.95 1.46
C GLU A 105 10.63 3.87 1.41
N ARG A 106 9.74 3.81 2.40
CA ARG A 106 8.78 2.69 2.58
C ARG A 106 7.33 3.01 2.23
N LYS A 107 6.90 4.27 2.33
CA LYS A 107 5.49 4.69 2.24
C LYS A 107 4.81 4.23 0.95
N PHE A 108 5.53 4.27 -0.17
CA PHE A 108 4.97 3.93 -1.48
C PHE A 108 4.58 2.45 -1.54
N GLU A 109 5.49 1.56 -1.13
CA GLU A 109 5.24 0.12 -1.06
C GLU A 109 4.10 -0.21 -0.08
N ILE A 110 4.09 0.43 1.09
CA ILE A 110 3.01 0.26 2.08
C ILE A 110 1.64 0.59 1.47
N VAL A 111 1.51 1.74 0.82
CA VAL A 111 0.24 2.15 0.19
C VAL A 111 -0.12 1.24 -0.98
N ARG A 112 0.86 0.85 -1.81
CA ARG A 112 0.65 -0.12 -2.89
C ARG A 112 0.08 -1.43 -2.36
N ASN A 113 0.71 -2.02 -1.35
CA ASN A 113 0.31 -3.31 -0.78
C ASN A 113 -1.08 -3.25 -0.15
N GLY A 114 -1.41 -2.15 0.54
CA GLY A 114 -2.76 -1.93 1.09
C GLY A 114 -3.83 -1.86 0.00
N ASN A 115 -3.52 -1.19 -1.11
CA ASN A 115 -4.43 -1.15 -2.27
C ASN A 115 -4.53 -2.52 -2.95
N ILE A 116 -3.44 -3.30 -3.07
CA ILE A 116 -3.50 -4.68 -3.58
C ILE A 116 -4.51 -5.49 -2.76
N HIS A 117 -4.41 -5.49 -1.42
CA HIS A 117 -5.34 -6.23 -0.55
C HIS A 117 -6.78 -5.73 -0.69
N LYS A 118 -6.99 -4.42 -0.70
CA LYS A 118 -8.30 -3.80 -0.93
C LYS A 118 -8.94 -4.27 -2.23
N PHE A 119 -8.25 -4.13 -3.35
CA PHE A 119 -8.82 -4.48 -4.66
C PHE A 119 -8.94 -6.00 -4.84
N ASN A 120 -8.01 -6.79 -4.29
CA ASN A 120 -8.07 -8.26 -4.34
C ASN A 120 -9.32 -8.83 -3.64
N GLN A 121 -9.72 -8.26 -2.50
CA GLN A 121 -10.89 -8.71 -1.72
C GLN A 121 -12.23 -8.17 -2.27
N TYR A 122 -12.21 -7.11 -3.07
CA TYR A 122 -13.39 -6.55 -3.72
C TYR A 122 -13.23 -6.54 -5.24
N TRP A 123 -13.47 -7.68 -5.87
CA TRP A 123 -13.16 -7.85 -7.29
C TRP A 123 -13.92 -6.88 -8.22
N ALA A 124 -15.15 -6.48 -7.89
CA ALA A 124 -15.85 -5.44 -8.65
C ALA A 124 -15.09 -4.09 -8.68
N LEU A 125 -14.37 -3.76 -7.59
CA LEU A 125 -13.49 -2.59 -7.54
C LEU A 125 -12.22 -2.83 -8.38
N ALA A 126 -11.65 -4.04 -8.32
CA ALA A 126 -10.47 -4.40 -9.11
C ALA A 126 -10.78 -4.32 -10.61
N GLU A 127 -11.93 -4.83 -11.04
CA GLU A 127 -12.37 -4.72 -12.43
C GLU A 127 -12.49 -3.27 -12.90
N TYR A 128 -12.97 -2.37 -12.03
CA TYR A 128 -13.01 -0.94 -12.35
C TYR A 128 -11.61 -0.34 -12.51
N LEU A 129 -10.67 -0.73 -11.65
CA LEU A 129 -9.26 -0.34 -11.76
C LEU A 129 -8.62 -0.88 -13.05
N LEU A 130 -8.84 -2.16 -13.37
CA LEU A 130 -8.34 -2.81 -14.59
C LEU A 130 -8.89 -2.15 -15.87
N LYS A 131 -10.18 -1.76 -15.86
CA LYS A 131 -10.84 -1.03 -16.95
C LYS A 131 -10.32 0.40 -17.15
N THR A 132 -9.42 0.89 -16.30
CA THR A 132 -8.71 2.16 -16.56
C THR A 132 -7.63 2.01 -17.63
N GLU A 133 -7.25 0.77 -17.98
CA GLU A 133 -6.29 0.43 -19.04
C GLU A 133 -5.02 1.28 -18.94
N ASN A 134 -4.65 1.99 -20.00
CA ASN A 134 -3.42 2.77 -20.07
C ASN A 134 -3.59 4.22 -19.55
N ARG A 135 -4.72 4.56 -18.91
CA ARG A 135 -4.91 5.89 -18.35
C ARG A 135 -3.95 6.12 -17.18
N VAL A 136 -3.41 7.33 -17.12
CA VAL A 136 -2.68 7.82 -15.95
C VAL A 136 -3.70 8.20 -14.89
N LEU A 137 -3.65 7.54 -13.74
CA LEU A 137 -4.52 7.84 -12.61
C LEU A 137 -3.93 9.03 -11.86
N VAL A 138 -4.75 10.02 -11.57
CA VAL A 138 -4.30 11.29 -11.00
C VAL A 138 -5.15 11.66 -9.79
N GLU A 139 -4.54 11.69 -8.61
CA GLU A 139 -5.17 12.22 -7.41
C GLU A 139 -5.15 13.76 -7.46
N ALA A 140 -6.27 14.34 -7.89
CA ALA A 140 -6.48 15.77 -8.04
C ALA A 140 -6.87 16.44 -6.70
N SER A 141 -6.04 16.21 -5.69
CA SER A 141 -6.17 16.85 -4.38
C SER A 141 -5.44 18.20 -4.37
N PRO A 142 -6.12 19.33 -4.14
CA PRO A 142 -5.48 20.65 -4.06
C PRO A 142 -4.69 20.86 -2.76
N VAL A 143 -4.88 20.00 -1.76
CA VAL A 143 -4.30 20.11 -0.42
C VAL A 143 -3.29 19.02 -0.09
N ASP A 144 -2.98 18.14 -1.05
CA ASP A 144 -1.99 17.07 -0.90
C ASP A 144 -1.00 17.09 -2.07
N ALA A 145 0.24 17.50 -1.79
CA ALA A 145 1.34 17.53 -2.75
C ALA A 145 2.23 16.27 -2.70
N ILE A 146 1.93 15.30 -1.83
CA ILE A 146 2.67 14.03 -1.76
C ILE A 146 1.89 12.97 -2.52
N TRP A 147 0.67 12.69 -2.11
CA TRP A 147 -0.16 11.66 -2.72
C TRP A 147 -0.91 12.16 -3.95
N GLY A 148 -1.25 13.46 -3.96
CA GLY A 148 -1.88 14.15 -5.08
C GLY A 148 -0.96 15.07 -5.88
N ILE A 149 -1.56 15.78 -6.84
CA ILE A 149 -0.87 16.73 -7.73
C ILE A 149 -0.88 18.19 -7.25
N GLY A 150 -1.58 18.49 -6.15
CA GLY A 150 -1.69 19.86 -5.63
C GLY A 150 -2.58 20.79 -6.46
N LEU A 151 -3.46 20.24 -7.31
CA LEU A 151 -4.46 20.97 -8.11
C LEU A 151 -5.85 20.32 -7.93
N ALA A 152 -6.91 21.11 -8.06
CA ALA A 152 -8.29 20.63 -8.01
C ALA A 152 -8.74 20.01 -9.34
N GLN A 153 -9.84 19.25 -9.33
CA GLN A 153 -10.37 18.56 -10.53
C GLN A 153 -10.84 19.49 -11.65
N ASP A 154 -11.17 20.73 -11.31
CA ASP A 154 -11.69 21.78 -12.20
C ASP A 154 -10.65 22.87 -12.50
N ASP A 155 -9.40 22.67 -12.09
CA ASP A 155 -8.30 23.57 -12.41
C ASP A 155 -8.01 23.56 -13.93
N VAL A 156 -7.80 24.74 -14.51
CA VAL A 156 -7.52 24.91 -15.94
C VAL A 156 -6.21 24.24 -16.36
N ASP A 157 -5.25 24.15 -15.44
CA ASP A 157 -3.92 23.60 -15.71
C ASP A 157 -3.81 22.10 -15.37
N ILE A 158 -4.91 21.42 -15.04
CA ILE A 158 -4.89 20.05 -14.53
C ILE A 158 -4.28 19.03 -15.51
N GLU A 159 -4.40 19.25 -16.81
CA GLU A 159 -3.80 18.39 -17.84
C GLU A 159 -2.35 18.76 -18.16
N ASN A 160 -1.86 19.90 -17.68
CA ASN A 160 -0.48 20.31 -17.85
C ASN A 160 0.39 19.72 -16.72
N ILE A 161 1.09 18.63 -17.02
CA ILE A 161 1.95 17.93 -16.05
C ILE A 161 3.05 18.82 -15.44
N TYR A 162 3.45 19.90 -16.12
CA TYR A 162 4.45 20.86 -15.62
C TYR A 162 3.87 21.85 -14.60
N CYS A 163 2.54 21.98 -14.54
CA CYS A 163 1.86 22.78 -13.51
C CYS A 163 1.57 22.00 -12.23
N TRP A 164 1.76 20.67 -12.24
CA TRP A 164 1.56 19.84 -11.06
C TRP A 164 2.61 20.16 -10.00
N ARG A 165 2.14 20.47 -8.79
CA ARG A 165 2.99 20.84 -7.64
C ARG A 165 3.26 19.66 -6.72
N GLY A 166 2.56 18.55 -6.94
CA GLY A 166 2.65 17.34 -6.15
C GLY A 166 3.17 16.13 -6.91
N GLN A 167 3.44 15.06 -6.16
CA GLN A 167 4.12 13.86 -6.67
C GLN A 167 3.17 12.80 -7.24
N ASN A 168 1.84 12.95 -7.07
CA ASN A 168 0.83 11.99 -7.52
C ASN A 168 1.11 10.52 -7.08
N LEU A 169 1.71 10.33 -5.91
CA LEU A 169 2.14 8.98 -5.49
C LEU A 169 0.97 7.99 -5.42
N LEU A 170 -0.25 8.44 -5.09
CA LEU A 170 -1.39 7.53 -5.01
C LEU A 170 -1.82 7.06 -6.39
N GLY A 171 -1.90 7.98 -7.36
CA GLY A 171 -2.22 7.64 -8.75
C GLY A 171 -1.25 6.61 -9.31
N PHE A 172 0.06 6.82 -9.08
CA PHE A 172 1.10 5.88 -9.49
C PHE A 172 1.05 4.53 -8.74
N ALA A 173 0.79 4.53 -7.43
CA ALA A 173 0.62 3.29 -6.67
C ALA A 173 -0.57 2.47 -7.19
N LEU A 174 -1.69 3.11 -7.52
CA LEU A 174 -2.87 2.45 -8.10
C LEU A 174 -2.58 1.88 -9.49
N MET A 175 -1.74 2.54 -10.29
CA MET A 175 -1.28 1.99 -11.58
C MET A 175 -0.41 0.74 -11.38
N GLU A 176 0.49 0.73 -10.38
CA GLU A 176 1.22 -0.50 -10.04
C GLU A 176 0.29 -1.61 -9.53
N VAL A 177 -0.74 -1.27 -8.73
CA VAL A 177 -1.76 -2.23 -8.28
C VAL A 177 -2.53 -2.81 -9.46
N ARG A 178 -2.92 -1.98 -10.43
CA ARG A 178 -3.59 -2.40 -11.67
C ARG A 178 -2.74 -3.40 -12.42
N ASP A 179 -1.46 -3.07 -12.64
CA ASP A 179 -0.54 -3.92 -13.37
C ASP A 179 -0.29 -5.25 -12.64
N PHE A 180 -0.10 -5.18 -11.32
CA PHE A 180 0.05 -6.35 -10.46
C PHE A 180 -1.16 -7.27 -10.57
N LEU A 181 -2.38 -6.75 -10.35
CA LEU A 181 -3.60 -7.57 -10.41
C LEU A 181 -3.91 -8.06 -11.83
N GLY A 182 -3.56 -7.30 -12.86
CA GLY A 182 -3.74 -7.71 -14.25
C GLY A 182 -2.86 -8.91 -14.63
N GLN A 183 -1.65 -8.99 -14.06
CA GLN A 183 -0.72 -10.10 -14.30
C GLN A 183 -0.91 -11.26 -13.31
N PHE A 184 -1.10 -10.94 -12.04
CA PHE A 184 -1.16 -11.90 -10.94
C PHE A 184 -2.55 -12.50 -10.75
N GLY A 185 -3.60 -11.77 -11.14
CA GLY A 185 -4.98 -12.14 -10.90
C GLY A 185 -5.39 -12.07 -9.42
N GLN A 186 -6.64 -12.45 -9.15
CA GLN A 186 -7.13 -12.57 -7.78
C GLN A 186 -6.42 -13.71 -7.04
N PHE A 187 -6.19 -13.53 -5.74
CA PHE A 187 -5.59 -14.53 -4.87
C PHE A 187 -6.28 -14.60 -3.51
N GLN A 188 -6.00 -15.68 -2.78
CA GLN A 188 -6.41 -15.86 -1.40
C GLN A 188 -5.16 -15.92 -0.53
N ALA A 189 -5.28 -15.53 0.74
CA ALA A 189 -4.19 -15.69 1.70
C ALA A 189 -3.83 -17.18 1.86
N LEU A 190 -2.56 -17.46 2.14
CA LEU A 190 -2.10 -18.82 2.40
C LEU A 190 -2.74 -19.36 3.69
N GLN A 191 -3.31 -20.56 3.61
CA GLN A 191 -3.88 -21.23 4.76
C GLN A 191 -2.80 -21.90 5.59
N ASN A 192 -2.88 -21.78 6.92
CA ASN A 192 -1.94 -22.39 7.86
C ASN A 192 -0.47 -22.05 7.57
N ALA A 193 -0.22 -20.82 7.09
CA ALA A 193 1.13 -20.37 6.80
C ALA A 193 1.98 -20.34 8.07
N MET A 194 3.22 -20.81 7.98
CA MET A 194 4.17 -20.66 9.10
C MET A 194 4.35 -19.17 9.38
N PRO A 195 4.27 -18.68 10.63
CA PRO A 195 4.43 -17.26 10.91
C PRO A 195 5.87 -16.81 10.61
N PRO A 196 6.09 -15.59 10.12
CA PRO A 196 7.46 -15.09 9.94
C PRO A 196 8.12 -14.88 11.31
N PRO A 197 9.46 -14.82 11.38
CA PRO A 197 10.19 -14.69 12.65
C PRO A 197 9.73 -13.52 13.53
N TRP A 198 9.50 -12.34 12.94
CA TRP A 198 9.04 -11.15 13.66
C TRP A 198 7.60 -11.25 14.19
N SER A 199 6.76 -12.09 13.59
CA SER A 199 5.41 -12.36 14.11
C SER A 199 5.46 -13.41 15.23
N LYS A 200 6.22 -14.49 15.01
CA LYS A 200 6.36 -15.58 15.99
C LYS A 200 7.05 -15.12 17.28
N PHE A 201 8.12 -14.36 17.17
CA PHE A 201 8.97 -13.91 18.27
C PHE A 201 9.01 -12.37 18.29
N SER A 202 7.85 -11.75 18.49
CA SER A 202 7.66 -10.30 18.41
C SER A 202 8.35 -9.48 19.53
N ASP A 203 8.97 -10.14 20.51
CA ASP A 203 9.79 -9.57 21.57
C ASP A 203 11.31 -9.62 21.25
N LYS A 204 11.70 -10.25 20.14
CA LYS A 204 13.11 -10.40 19.74
C LYS A 204 13.46 -9.42 18.63
N ASP A 205 14.51 -8.64 18.87
CA ASP A 205 15.15 -7.84 17.82
C ASP A 205 15.80 -8.74 16.78
N SER A 206 15.86 -8.31 15.51
CA SER A 206 16.47 -9.09 14.43
C SER A 206 17.97 -9.37 14.64
N ARG A 207 18.67 -8.57 15.45
CA ARG A 207 20.10 -8.72 15.74
C ARG A 207 20.37 -9.49 17.03
N ASP A 208 19.33 -9.95 17.73
CA ASP A 208 19.46 -10.70 18.97
C ASP A 208 20.26 -11.99 18.76
N MET A 209 21.10 -12.37 19.74
CA MET A 209 21.85 -13.63 19.71
C MET A 209 20.94 -14.86 19.73
N PHE A 210 19.68 -14.70 20.15
CA PHE A 210 18.62 -15.70 20.04
C PHE A 210 18.55 -16.33 18.65
N TRP A 211 18.76 -15.55 17.59
CA TRP A 211 18.70 -16.04 16.19
C TRP A 211 19.92 -16.83 15.74
N ARG A 212 20.97 -16.89 16.57
CA ARG A 212 22.26 -17.51 16.23
C ARG A 212 22.52 -18.82 16.97
N MET A 213 21.60 -19.25 17.84
CA MET A 213 21.72 -20.51 18.56
C MET A 213 20.40 -21.01 19.14
N GLY A 214 20.26 -22.33 19.25
CA GLY A 214 19.14 -22.98 19.90
C GLY A 214 17.82 -22.72 19.17
N LEU A 215 16.76 -22.44 19.92
CA LEU A 215 15.40 -22.36 19.39
C LEU A 215 15.23 -21.33 18.25
N GLY A 216 15.91 -20.19 18.29
CA GLY A 216 15.79 -19.17 17.25
C GLY A 216 16.46 -19.59 15.94
N GLU A 217 17.63 -20.22 16.02
CA GLU A 217 18.34 -20.80 14.86
C GLU A 217 17.52 -21.95 14.25
N GLU A 218 16.99 -22.85 15.09
CA GLU A 218 16.11 -23.95 14.66
C GLU A 218 14.88 -23.40 13.92
N TYR A 219 14.22 -22.37 14.47
CA TYR A 219 13.05 -21.76 13.83
C TYR A 219 13.39 -21.10 12.48
N LEU A 220 14.54 -20.42 12.37
CA LEU A 220 14.97 -19.83 11.08
C LEU A 220 15.27 -20.91 10.04
N SER A 221 15.85 -22.04 10.45
CA SER A 221 16.11 -23.18 9.56
C SER A 221 14.81 -23.83 9.07
N GLU A 222 13.86 -24.07 9.98
CA GLU A 222 12.53 -24.58 9.65
C GLU A 222 11.77 -23.60 8.74
N PHE A 223 11.83 -22.30 9.05
CA PHE A 223 11.20 -21.25 8.26
C PHE A 223 11.77 -21.20 6.84
N GLY A 224 13.10 -21.22 6.69
CA GLY A 224 13.75 -21.22 5.38
C GLY A 224 13.32 -22.42 4.55
N THR A 225 13.31 -23.61 5.16
CA THR A 225 12.84 -24.84 4.50
C THR A 225 11.36 -24.72 4.09
N TYR A 226 10.50 -24.18 4.95
CA TYR A 226 9.09 -23.95 4.63
C TYR A 226 8.94 -22.97 3.44
N TYR A 227 9.63 -21.83 3.50
CA TYR A 227 9.51 -20.75 2.53
C TYR A 227 10.08 -21.12 1.15
N ASP A 228 11.20 -21.86 1.12
CA ASP A 228 11.82 -22.36 -0.12
C ASP A 228 10.97 -23.44 -0.82
N ASN A 229 10.08 -24.11 -0.07
CA ASN A 229 9.13 -25.08 -0.64
C ASN A 229 7.85 -24.43 -1.19
N LEU A 230 7.63 -23.12 -0.96
CA LEU A 230 6.53 -22.39 -1.56
C LEU A 230 6.82 -22.13 -3.05
N SER A 231 5.79 -22.18 -3.89
CA SER A 231 5.89 -21.69 -5.26
C SER A 231 6.13 -20.17 -5.29
N GLU A 232 6.67 -19.63 -6.38
CA GLU A 232 6.86 -18.17 -6.55
C GLU A 232 5.57 -17.37 -6.30
N ARG A 233 4.42 -17.93 -6.71
CA ARG A 233 3.10 -17.34 -6.46
C ARG A 233 2.79 -17.30 -4.97
N GLU A 234 3.03 -18.39 -4.25
CA GLU A 234 2.79 -18.48 -2.82
C GLU A 234 3.75 -17.59 -2.03
N GLN A 235 5.03 -17.52 -2.40
CA GLN A 235 6.00 -16.59 -1.83
C GLN A 235 5.54 -15.14 -1.98
N THR A 236 5.03 -14.75 -3.16
CA THR A 236 4.48 -13.42 -3.38
C THR A 236 3.28 -13.13 -2.47
N ILE A 237 2.35 -14.09 -2.33
CA ILE A 237 1.20 -13.96 -1.41
C ILE A 237 1.69 -13.86 0.04
N TYR A 238 2.69 -14.64 0.41
CA TYR A 238 3.30 -14.65 1.73
C TYR A 238 3.89 -13.28 2.07
N GLN A 239 4.76 -12.74 1.22
CA GLN A 239 5.38 -11.43 1.40
C GLN A 239 4.35 -10.29 1.46
N LEU A 240 3.28 -10.35 0.65
CA LEU A 240 2.20 -9.38 0.69
C LEU A 240 1.41 -9.44 2.01
N THR A 241 1.24 -10.63 2.57
CA THR A 241 0.52 -10.85 3.83
C THR A 241 1.39 -10.47 5.03
N TYR A 242 2.68 -10.76 4.96
CA TYR A 242 3.66 -10.57 6.01
C TYR A 242 4.82 -9.70 5.53
N PRO A 243 4.62 -8.38 5.35
CA PRO A 243 5.72 -7.48 5.00
C PRO A 243 6.74 -7.44 6.16
N PRO A 244 8.05 -7.38 5.87
CA PRO A 244 9.05 -7.32 6.92
C PRO A 244 9.01 -5.94 7.60
N PRO A 245 9.08 -5.88 8.95
CA PRO A 245 9.30 -4.63 9.67
C PRO A 245 10.72 -4.10 9.41
N TYR A 246 10.99 -2.86 9.82
CA TYR A 246 12.26 -2.18 9.53
C TYR A 246 13.50 -2.96 10.00
N SER A 247 13.45 -3.56 11.19
CA SER A 247 14.60 -4.33 11.71
C SER A 247 14.87 -5.61 10.93
N TRP A 248 13.90 -6.11 10.16
CA TRP A 248 13.98 -7.33 9.36
C TRP A 248 14.02 -7.05 7.83
N MET A 249 14.47 -5.86 7.45
CA MET A 249 14.68 -5.53 6.03
C MET A 249 15.61 -6.56 5.37
N ASP A 250 15.29 -6.91 4.13
CA ASP A 250 16.03 -7.89 3.31
C ASP A 250 16.03 -9.34 3.83
N PHE A 251 15.04 -9.70 4.66
CA PHE A 251 14.93 -11.06 5.18
C PHE A 251 14.51 -12.11 4.12
N TYR A 252 13.60 -11.74 3.21
CA TYR A 252 13.12 -12.62 2.14
C TYR A 252 14.07 -12.70 0.95
#